data_AF-A0A8J7ND15-F1
#
_entry.id   AF-A0A8J7ND15-F1
#
_cell.length_a   1.000
_cell.length_b   1.000
_cell.length_c   1.000
_cell.angle_alpha   90.00
_cell.angle_beta   90.00
_cell.angle_gamma   90.00
#
_symmetry.space_group_name_H-M   'P 1'
#
loop_
_entity.id
_entity.type
_entity.pdbx_description
1 polymer ?
#
loop_
_entity_poly.entity_id
_entity_poly.type
_entity_poly.pdbx_seq_one_letter_code
_entity_poly.pdbx_strand_id
1 'polypeptide(L)'
;AVLRLPVTHAQRRIRDPDRRVRIAVAHRLPVDELLPMLGDPDSYVRSIAMRRADPGMLPVAIGDADPEIRRIVARRIGEGWLRQFIVDPDPLVRREAARRAPEDALAGFARDDDLRVRHAVAERAGAGVLRLLAGDPEEIIREVALDRLAQLEGSRDVH
;
A
#
# COMPACT_ATOMS: atom_id res chain seq x y z
N ALA A 1 -5.27 -32.88 6.93
CA ALA A 1 -6.46 -33.30 6.13
C ALA A 1 -7.35 -32.14 5.65
N VAL A 2 -7.36 -30.95 6.27
CA VAL A 2 -8.20 -29.79 5.84
C VAL A 2 -7.81 -29.22 4.45
N LEU A 3 -6.58 -29.47 3.99
CA LEU A 3 -6.01 -28.99 2.73
C LEU A 3 -6.51 -29.74 1.46
N ARG A 4 -7.65 -30.44 1.48
CA ARG A 4 -8.22 -31.09 0.27
C ARG A 4 -9.74 -30.92 0.14
N LEU A 5 -10.34 -30.04 0.92
CA LEU A 5 -11.78 -29.81 0.83
C LEU A 5 -12.14 -29.06 -0.47
N PRO A 6 -13.22 -29.46 -1.17
CA PRO A 6 -13.79 -28.70 -2.29
C PRO A 6 -14.15 -27.27 -1.87
N VAL A 7 -14.13 -26.31 -2.81
CA VAL A 7 -14.46 -24.89 -2.56
C VAL A 7 -15.81 -24.71 -1.86
N THR A 8 -16.81 -25.51 -2.23
CA THR A 8 -18.14 -25.50 -1.60
C THR A 8 -18.12 -25.78 -0.10
N HIS A 9 -17.16 -26.56 0.39
CA HIS A 9 -16.99 -26.83 1.82
C HIS A 9 -16.29 -25.66 2.52
N ALA A 10 -15.41 -24.94 1.82
CA ALA A 10 -14.75 -23.75 2.35
C ALA A 10 -15.77 -22.62 2.58
N GLN A 11 -16.66 -22.38 1.63
CA GLN A 11 -17.75 -21.39 1.74
C GLN A 11 -18.59 -21.58 3.01
N ARG A 12 -18.98 -22.83 3.33
CA ARG A 12 -19.79 -23.15 4.52
C ARG A 12 -19.07 -22.90 5.85
N ARG A 13 -17.74 -22.74 5.83
CA ARG A 13 -16.88 -22.60 7.02
C ARG A 13 -16.24 -21.23 7.14
N ILE A 14 -16.72 -20.24 6.39
CA ILE A 14 -16.16 -18.87 6.41
C ILE A 14 -16.24 -18.21 7.80
N ARG A 15 -17.18 -18.62 8.65
CA ARG A 15 -17.34 -18.17 10.05
C ARG A 15 -17.01 -19.26 11.07
N ASP A 16 -16.22 -20.27 10.70
CA ASP A 16 -15.83 -21.34 11.62
C ASP A 16 -15.13 -20.76 12.86
N PRO A 17 -15.47 -21.20 14.09
CA PRO A 17 -14.87 -20.65 15.31
C PRO A 17 -13.35 -20.90 15.37
N ASP A 18 -12.84 -21.97 14.76
CA ASP A 18 -11.40 -22.24 14.72
C ASP A 18 -10.70 -21.38 13.65
N ARG A 19 -9.80 -20.50 14.10
CA ARG A 19 -8.99 -19.66 13.21
C ARG A 19 -8.21 -20.48 12.18
N ARG A 20 -7.76 -21.71 12.50
CA ARG A 20 -7.03 -22.57 11.57
C ARG A 20 -7.89 -23.00 10.39
N VAL A 21 -9.19 -23.20 10.63
CA VAL A 21 -10.14 -23.48 9.57
C VAL A 21 -10.34 -22.23 8.72
N ARG A 22 -10.53 -21.05 9.32
CA ARG A 22 -10.67 -19.79 8.57
C ARG A 22 -9.42 -19.44 7.76
N ILE A 23 -8.22 -19.70 8.25
CA ILE A 23 -6.98 -19.61 7.48
C ILE A 23 -7.04 -20.50 6.23
N ALA A 24 -7.45 -21.77 6.39
CA ALA A 24 -7.59 -22.68 5.26
C ALA A 24 -8.66 -22.21 4.26
N VAL A 25 -9.77 -21.64 4.75
CA VAL A 25 -10.82 -21.04 3.91
C VAL A 25 -10.27 -19.83 3.14
N ALA A 26 -9.54 -18.93 3.79
CA ALA A 26 -8.92 -17.74 3.17
C ALA A 26 -7.91 -18.08 2.09
N HIS A 27 -7.27 -19.24 2.15
CA HIS A 27 -6.41 -19.75 1.07
C HIS A 27 -7.19 -20.40 -0.08
N ARG A 28 -8.43 -20.81 0.15
CA ARG A 28 -9.22 -21.66 -0.76
C ARG A 28 -10.28 -20.94 -1.55
N LEU A 29 -10.92 -19.93 -0.95
CA LEU A 29 -12.01 -19.22 -1.63
C LEU A 29 -11.51 -18.60 -2.94
N PRO A 30 -12.31 -18.64 -4.02
CA PRO A 30 -12.13 -17.80 -5.19
C PRO A 30 -11.95 -16.32 -4.80
N VAL A 31 -11.24 -15.56 -5.63
CA VAL A 31 -10.90 -14.16 -5.32
C VAL A 31 -12.15 -13.30 -5.12
N ASP A 32 -13.16 -13.51 -5.96
CA ASP A 32 -14.47 -12.86 -5.95
C ASP A 32 -15.31 -13.18 -4.69
N GLU A 33 -14.96 -14.23 -3.95
CA GLU A 33 -15.64 -14.65 -2.72
C GLU A 33 -14.90 -14.24 -1.44
N LEU A 34 -13.75 -13.55 -1.52
CA LEU A 34 -12.95 -13.18 -0.36
C LEU A 34 -13.50 -12.01 0.45
N LEU A 35 -14.45 -11.25 -0.09
CA LEU A 35 -14.98 -10.03 0.53
C LEU A 35 -15.39 -10.21 2.01
N PRO A 36 -16.09 -11.29 2.43
CA PRO A 36 -16.47 -11.46 3.83
C PRO A 36 -15.28 -11.75 4.76
N MET A 37 -14.15 -12.24 4.22
CA MET A 37 -12.94 -12.53 5.00
C MET A 37 -12.06 -11.31 5.22
N LEU A 38 -12.33 -10.21 4.49
CA LEU A 38 -11.61 -8.95 4.65
C LEU A 38 -11.85 -8.30 6.02
N GLY A 39 -12.97 -8.64 6.67
CA GLY A 39 -13.32 -8.19 8.03
C GLY A 39 -13.17 -9.26 9.10
N ASP A 40 -12.39 -10.32 8.89
CA ASP A 40 -12.20 -11.37 9.91
C ASP A 40 -11.63 -10.76 11.21
N PRO A 41 -12.08 -11.19 12.40
CA PRO A 41 -11.51 -10.71 13.66
C PRO A 41 -10.01 -11.02 13.80
N ASP A 42 -9.50 -12.07 13.16
CA ASP A 42 -8.10 -12.44 13.18
C ASP A 42 -7.31 -11.74 12.06
N SER A 43 -6.30 -10.93 12.43
CA SER A 43 -5.55 -10.15 11.44
C SER A 43 -4.71 -11.01 10.51
N TYR A 44 -4.32 -12.23 10.90
CA TYR A 44 -3.63 -13.15 10.00
C TYR A 44 -4.56 -13.65 8.91
N VAL A 45 -5.82 -13.96 9.24
CA VAL A 45 -6.86 -14.29 8.25
C VAL A 45 -7.08 -13.11 7.30
N ARG A 46 -7.26 -11.89 7.83
CA ARG A 46 -7.36 -10.67 7.01
C ARG A 46 -6.16 -10.53 6.09
N SER A 47 -4.93 -10.76 6.56
CA SER A 47 -3.72 -10.63 5.76
C SER A 47 -3.68 -11.58 4.56
N ILE A 48 -4.22 -12.80 4.70
CA ILE A 48 -4.29 -13.77 3.62
C ILE A 48 -5.32 -13.31 2.59
N ALA A 49 -6.51 -12.93 3.06
CA ALA A 49 -7.59 -12.46 2.21
C ALA A 49 -7.18 -11.18 1.46
N MET A 50 -6.60 -10.19 2.14
CA MET A 50 -6.12 -8.92 1.56
C MET A 50 -4.97 -9.08 0.58
N ARG A 51 -4.14 -10.12 0.69
CA ARG A 51 -3.09 -10.41 -0.31
C ARG A 51 -3.65 -11.00 -1.60
N ARG A 52 -4.81 -11.64 -1.52
CA ARG A 52 -5.44 -12.35 -2.64
C ARG A 52 -6.57 -11.56 -3.31
N ALA A 53 -7.30 -10.73 -2.55
CA ALA A 53 -8.45 -9.97 -3.02
C ALA A 53 -8.08 -9.07 -4.20
N ASP A 54 -9.05 -8.83 -5.09
CA ASP A 54 -8.87 -7.86 -6.16
C ASP A 54 -8.62 -6.45 -5.59
N PRO A 55 -7.76 -5.62 -6.22
CA PRO A 55 -7.47 -4.27 -5.75
C PRO A 55 -8.71 -3.40 -5.51
N GLY A 56 -9.79 -3.61 -6.28
CA GLY A 56 -11.06 -2.90 -6.14
C GLY A 56 -11.81 -3.21 -4.83
N MET A 57 -11.47 -4.30 -4.14
CA MET A 57 -12.07 -4.67 -2.84
C MET A 57 -11.34 -4.07 -1.65
N LEU A 58 -10.09 -3.63 -1.83
CA LEU A 58 -9.23 -3.15 -0.73
C LEU A 58 -9.63 -1.82 -0.07
N PRO A 59 -10.43 -0.92 -0.67
CA PRO A 59 -10.86 0.31 0.02
C PRO A 59 -11.52 0.08 1.38
N VAL A 60 -12.16 -1.07 1.60
CA VAL A 60 -12.78 -1.42 2.90
C VAL A 60 -11.78 -1.50 4.06
N ALA A 61 -10.49 -1.65 3.77
CA ALA A 61 -9.44 -1.86 4.78
C ALA A 61 -8.38 -0.75 4.82
N ILE A 62 -8.67 0.42 4.23
CA ILE A 62 -7.81 1.62 4.38
C ILE A 62 -7.60 1.94 5.87
N GLY A 63 -8.64 1.80 6.69
CA GLY A 63 -8.61 2.09 8.13
C GLY A 63 -8.42 0.86 9.03
N ASP A 64 -7.86 -0.25 8.53
CA ASP A 64 -7.64 -1.44 9.37
C ASP A 64 -6.79 -1.08 10.61
N ALA A 65 -7.13 -1.65 11.77
CA ALA A 65 -6.40 -1.38 13.01
C ALA A 65 -4.94 -1.87 12.95
N ASP A 66 -4.67 -2.92 12.17
CA ASP A 66 -3.33 -3.50 12.03
C ASP A 66 -2.52 -2.76 10.93
N PRO A 67 -1.41 -2.09 11.27
CA PRO A 67 -0.60 -1.39 10.28
C PRO A 67 -0.05 -2.32 9.19
N GLU A 68 0.23 -3.60 9.47
CA GLU A 68 0.68 -4.54 8.44
C GLU A 68 -0.40 -4.81 7.39
N ILE A 69 -1.68 -4.80 7.79
CA ILE A 69 -2.80 -4.85 6.85
C ILE A 69 -2.87 -3.56 6.03
N ARG A 70 -2.79 -2.39 6.67
CA ARG A 70 -2.78 -1.11 5.94
C ARG A 70 -1.61 -1.02 4.95
N ARG A 71 -0.45 -1.59 5.29
CA ARG A 71 0.69 -1.72 4.36
C ARG A 71 0.38 -2.63 3.17
N ILE A 72 -0.27 -3.78 3.38
CA ILE A 72 -0.74 -4.65 2.28
C ILE A 72 -1.69 -3.87 1.37
N VAL A 73 -2.61 -3.11 1.96
CA VAL A 73 -3.58 -2.28 1.23
C VAL A 73 -2.84 -1.21 0.42
N ALA A 74 -2.00 -0.38 1.03
CA ALA A 74 -1.24 0.67 0.36
C ALA A 74 -0.38 0.15 -0.82
N ARG A 75 0.13 -1.09 -0.71
CA ARG A 75 0.89 -1.74 -1.79
C ARG A 75 0.07 -2.19 -2.98
N ARG A 76 -1.25 -2.40 -2.83
CA ARG A 76 -2.08 -3.05 -3.86
C ARG A 76 -3.29 -2.24 -4.29
N ILE A 77 -3.82 -1.36 -3.45
CA ILE A 77 -5.02 -0.57 -3.74
C ILE A 77 -4.81 0.29 -4.99
N GLY A 78 -5.90 0.61 -5.70
CA GLY A 78 -5.85 1.50 -6.86
C GLY A 78 -5.26 2.87 -6.51
N GLU A 79 -4.52 3.47 -7.45
CA GLU A 79 -3.72 4.68 -7.19
C GLU A 79 -4.55 5.89 -6.71
N GLY A 80 -5.80 6.00 -7.17
CA GLY A 80 -6.72 7.07 -6.74
C GLY A 80 -7.03 7.08 -5.24
N TRP A 81 -6.78 5.99 -4.53
CA TRP A 81 -6.97 5.89 -3.07
C TRP A 81 -5.73 6.26 -2.27
N LEU A 82 -4.54 6.37 -2.90
CA LEU A 82 -3.28 6.49 -2.17
C LEU A 82 -3.15 7.79 -1.37
N ARG A 83 -3.88 8.85 -1.76
CA ARG A 83 -3.98 10.10 -0.99
C ARG A 83 -4.54 9.89 0.43
N GLN A 84 -5.35 8.85 0.66
CA GLN A 84 -5.91 8.57 1.98
C GLN A 84 -4.85 8.18 3.02
N PHE A 85 -3.69 7.68 2.57
CA PHE A 85 -2.60 7.25 3.44
C PHE A 85 -1.62 8.37 3.81
N ILE A 86 -1.79 9.61 3.31
CA ILE A 86 -0.91 10.74 3.65
C ILE A 86 -0.86 10.97 5.16
N VAL A 87 -1.98 10.73 5.85
CA VAL A 87 -2.14 10.92 7.30
C VAL A 87 -2.10 9.61 8.09
N ASP A 88 -1.67 8.50 7.48
CA ASP A 88 -1.57 7.23 8.20
C ASP A 88 -0.57 7.37 9.36
N PRO A 89 -0.88 6.90 10.58
CA PRO A 89 0.04 7.03 11.71
C PRO A 89 1.36 6.27 11.50
N ASP A 90 1.36 5.20 10.69
CA ASP A 90 2.54 4.38 10.46
C ASP A 90 3.37 4.88 9.25
N PRO A 91 4.63 5.32 9.45
CA PRO A 91 5.45 5.83 8.36
C PRO A 91 5.78 4.78 7.29
N LEU A 92 5.77 3.48 7.62
CA LEU A 92 5.94 2.43 6.63
C LEU A 92 4.72 2.34 5.73
N VAL A 93 3.50 2.56 6.24
CA VAL A 93 2.29 2.66 5.39
C VAL A 93 2.39 3.87 4.47
N ARG A 94 2.72 5.04 5.02
CA ARG A 94 2.92 6.27 4.23
C ARG A 94 3.97 6.10 3.15
N ARG A 95 5.06 5.39 3.45
CA ARG A 95 6.12 5.07 2.47
C ARG A 95 5.62 4.18 1.34
N GLU A 96 4.86 3.13 1.65
CA GLU A 96 4.28 2.26 0.61
C GLU A 96 3.31 3.05 -0.28
N ALA A 97 2.55 3.99 0.29
CA ALA A 97 1.68 4.86 -0.47
C ALA A 97 2.47 5.84 -1.36
N ALA A 98 3.46 6.55 -0.82
CA ALA A 98 4.30 7.49 -1.56
C ALA A 98 5.01 6.82 -2.75
N ARG A 99 5.46 5.57 -2.61
CA ARG A 99 6.06 4.80 -3.70
C ARG A 99 5.15 4.54 -4.89
N ARG A 100 3.83 4.62 -4.72
CA ARG A 100 2.82 4.32 -5.75
C ARG A 100 1.96 5.52 -6.11
N ALA A 101 1.93 6.56 -5.29
CA ALA A 101 1.02 7.69 -5.44
C ALA A 101 1.16 8.36 -6.81
N PRO A 102 0.04 8.80 -7.42
CA PRO A 102 0.11 9.59 -8.64
C PRO A 102 0.87 10.90 -8.38
N GLU A 103 1.45 11.48 -9.43
CA GLU A 103 2.36 12.63 -9.31
C GLU A 103 1.73 13.81 -8.56
N ASP A 104 0.46 14.08 -8.84
CA ASP A 104 -0.35 15.13 -8.22
C ASP A 104 -0.64 14.90 -6.72
N ALA A 105 -0.36 13.70 -6.20
CA ALA A 105 -0.47 13.34 -4.79
C ALA A 105 0.86 13.39 -4.02
N LEU A 106 1.99 13.31 -4.72
CA LEU A 106 3.32 13.25 -4.10
C LEU A 106 3.66 14.49 -3.27
N ALA A 107 3.13 15.66 -3.63
CA ALA A 107 3.32 16.89 -2.86
C ALA A 107 2.82 16.77 -1.40
N GLY A 108 1.81 15.93 -1.14
CA GLY A 108 1.30 15.68 0.21
C GLY A 108 2.24 14.85 1.09
N PHE A 109 3.14 14.07 0.49
CA PHE A 109 4.14 13.25 1.19
C PHE A 109 5.51 13.95 1.28
N ALA A 110 5.72 15.04 0.54
CA ALA A 110 7.03 15.70 0.42
C ALA A 110 7.53 16.37 1.71
N ARG A 111 6.63 16.61 2.68
CA ARG A 111 6.94 17.19 4.00
C ARG A 111 6.76 16.20 5.14
N ASP A 112 6.76 14.91 4.85
CA ASP A 112 6.62 13.87 5.85
C ASP A 112 7.76 13.94 6.88
N ASP A 113 7.47 13.73 8.15
CA ASP A 113 8.49 13.73 9.20
C ASP A 113 9.49 12.56 9.02
N ASP A 114 9.06 11.45 8.40
CA ASP A 114 9.92 10.29 8.14
C ASP A 114 10.70 10.45 6.83
N LEU A 115 12.03 10.49 6.95
CA LEU A 115 12.94 10.65 5.80
C LEU A 115 12.74 9.55 4.74
N ARG A 116 12.30 8.34 5.11
CA ARG A 116 12.09 7.24 4.15
C ARG A 116 10.89 7.49 3.26
N VAL A 117 9.90 8.24 3.76
CA VAL A 117 8.76 8.68 2.95
C VAL A 117 9.22 9.79 2.00
N ARG A 118 9.93 10.79 2.50
CA ARG A 118 10.48 11.88 1.65
C ARG A 118 11.42 11.33 0.58
N HIS A 119 12.22 10.31 0.89
CA HIS A 119 13.08 9.61 -0.09
C HIS A 119 12.24 8.97 -1.19
N ALA A 120 11.18 8.23 -0.83
CA ALA A 120 10.28 7.63 -1.80
C ALA A 120 9.59 8.68 -2.70
N VAL A 121 9.36 9.89 -2.18
CA VAL A 121 8.88 11.02 -2.99
C VAL A 121 9.98 11.52 -3.94
N ALA A 122 11.19 11.76 -3.44
CA ALA A 122 12.33 12.25 -4.21
C ALA A 122 12.63 11.36 -5.43
N GLU A 123 12.50 10.04 -5.29
CA GLU A 123 12.76 9.08 -6.37
C GLU A 123 11.86 9.27 -7.60
N ARG A 124 10.64 9.81 -7.45
CA ARG A 124 9.64 9.83 -8.53
C ARG A 124 8.85 11.12 -8.70
N ALA A 125 9.08 12.11 -7.85
CA ALA A 125 8.42 13.40 -7.92
C ALA A 125 8.74 14.16 -9.22
N GLY A 126 7.82 15.01 -9.65
CA GLY A 126 8.05 15.99 -10.70
C GLY A 126 8.85 17.21 -10.21
N ALA A 127 9.33 18.01 -11.16
CA ALA A 127 10.28 19.11 -10.90
C ALA A 127 9.83 20.10 -9.81
N GLY A 128 8.53 20.38 -9.68
CA GLY A 128 8.01 21.27 -8.63
C GLY A 128 8.30 20.75 -7.22
N VAL A 129 8.03 19.47 -6.98
CA VAL A 129 8.27 18.82 -5.68
C VAL A 129 9.76 18.54 -5.47
N LEU A 130 10.50 18.19 -6.52
CA LEU A 130 11.96 18.00 -6.40
C LEU A 130 12.68 19.28 -5.99
N ARG A 131 12.27 20.46 -6.51
CA ARG A 131 12.85 21.75 -6.07
C ARG A 131 12.60 22.04 -4.59
N LEU A 132 11.47 21.59 -4.05
CA LEU A 132 11.23 21.65 -2.61
C LEU A 132 12.22 20.74 -1.86
N LEU A 133 12.38 19.50 -2.32
CA LEU A 133 13.26 18.50 -1.69
C LEU A 133 14.76 18.79 -1.87
N ALA A 134 15.16 19.62 -2.82
CA ALA A 134 16.53 20.11 -2.94
C ALA A 134 16.97 20.93 -1.70
N GLY A 135 16.02 21.43 -0.92
CA GLY A 135 16.26 22.09 0.37
C GLY A 135 15.99 21.21 1.60
N ASP A 136 15.83 19.89 1.45
CA ASP A 136 15.57 18.99 2.58
C ASP A 136 16.72 19.03 3.62
N PRO A 137 16.43 18.92 4.93
CA PRO A 137 17.48 18.83 5.94
C PRO A 137 18.42 17.63 5.75
N GLU A 138 17.91 16.53 5.21
CA GLU A 138 18.69 15.30 5.02
C GLU A 138 19.45 15.32 3.69
N GLU A 139 20.76 15.13 3.75
CA GLU A 139 21.65 15.17 2.57
C GLU A 139 21.24 14.18 1.49
N ILE A 140 20.96 12.94 1.88
CA ILE A 140 20.54 11.87 0.96
C ILE A 140 19.27 12.25 0.16
N ILE A 141 18.38 13.07 0.73
CA ILE A 141 17.17 13.51 0.05
C ILE A 141 17.48 14.61 -0.96
N ARG A 142 18.34 15.57 -0.57
CA ARG A 142 18.80 16.62 -1.47
C ARG A 142 19.52 16.05 -2.69
N GLU A 143 20.43 15.09 -2.47
CA GLU A 143 21.17 14.42 -3.54
C GLU A 143 20.22 13.77 -4.56
N VAL A 144 19.30 12.92 -4.09
CA VAL A 144 18.31 12.27 -4.98
C VAL A 144 17.46 13.30 -5.71
N ALA A 145 17.03 14.37 -5.03
CA ALA A 145 16.20 15.40 -5.64
C ALA A 145 16.93 16.19 -6.74
N LEU A 146 18.19 16.56 -6.50
CA LEU A 146 19.03 17.29 -7.46
C LEU A 146 19.39 16.42 -8.67
N ASP A 147 19.74 15.15 -8.45
CA ASP A 147 20.02 14.19 -9.52
C ASP A 147 18.79 14.00 -10.42
N ARG A 148 17.61 13.86 -9.82
CA ARG A 148 16.35 13.72 -10.55
C ARG A 148 15.98 14.99 -11.32
N LEU A 149 16.25 16.18 -10.77
CA LEU A 149 16.05 17.45 -11.48
C LEU A 149 16.93 17.53 -12.73
N ALA A 150 18.22 17.22 -12.60
CA ALA A 150 19.15 17.21 -13.73
C ALA A 150 18.71 16.22 -14.83
N GLN A 151 18.20 15.04 -14.45
CA GLN A 151 17.65 14.08 -15.41
C GLN A 151 16.42 14.61 -16.16
N LEU A 152 15.52 15.30 -15.47
CA LEU A 152 14.32 15.88 -16.09
C LEU A 152 14.65 17.05 -17.03
N GLU A 153 15.69 17.83 -16.73
CA GLU A 153 16.18 18.92 -17.57
C GLU A 153 16.87 18.37 -18.83
N GLY A 154 17.80 17.42 -18.67
CA GLY A 154 18.47 16.77 -19.80
C GLY A 154 17.50 16.00 -20.72
N SER A 155 16.37 15.51 -20.20
CA SER A 155 15.33 14.86 -21.03
C SER A 155 14.52 15.85 -21.87
N ARG A 156 14.45 17.13 -21.48
CA ARG A 156 13.73 18.17 -22.23
C ARG A 156 14.54 18.72 -23.39
N ASP A 157 15.87 18.70 -23.30
CA ASP A 157 16.75 19.21 -24.35
C ASP A 157 16.94 18.22 -25.52
N VAL A 158 16.43 16.99 -25.39
CA VAL A 158 16.58 15.89 -26.36
C VAL A 158 15.31 15.70 -27.22
N HIS A 159 14.24 16.46 -26.98
CA HIS A 159 12.96 16.40 -27.71
C HIS A 159 12.55 17.79 -28.20
#